data_AF-B7KXS4-F1
#
_entry.id   AF-B7KXS4-F1
#
_cell.length_a   1.000
_cell.length_b   1.000
_cell.length_c   1.000
_cell.angle_alpha   90.00
_cell.angle_beta   90.00
_cell.angle_gamma   90.00
#
_symmetry.space_group_name_H-M   'P 1'
#
loop_
_entity.id
_entity.type
_entity.pdbx_description
1 polymer ?
#
loop_
_entity_poly.entity_id
_entity_poly.type
_entity_poly.pdbx_seq_one_letter_code
_entity_poly.pdbx_strand_id
1 'polypeptide(L)'
;MNLDPFRPTPFSTLRLNANTVAGAAPTLLNLPHGGGTQVRLWNRGTVPARIEFGNKAAMTLPDATSMALPAGAVEIRTLQQGERFAAILGDGGAPDVEITVGGGF
;
A
#
# COMPACT_ATOMS: atom_id res chain seq x y z
N MET A 1 24.73 11.00 -3.72
CA MET A 1 23.84 9.95 -3.22
C MET A 1 23.42 9.12 -4.40
N ASN A 2 23.81 7.84 -4.46
CA ASN A 2 23.34 6.95 -5.52
C ASN A 2 21.96 6.45 -5.07
N LEU A 3 20.89 6.96 -5.69
CA LEU A 3 19.56 6.45 -5.46
C LEU A 3 19.46 5.17 -6.29
N ASP A 4 19.62 4.01 -5.65
CA ASP A 4 19.42 2.73 -6.33
C ASP A 4 17.98 2.69 -6.84
N PRO A 5 17.73 2.43 -8.13
CA PRO A 5 16.37 2.44 -8.67
C PRO A 5 15.52 1.36 -8.00
N PHE A 6 14.25 1.67 -7.73
CA PHE A 6 13.30 0.68 -7.21
C PHE A 6 13.27 -0.61 -8.05
N ARG A 7 13.58 -1.74 -7.41
CA ARG A 7 13.52 -3.09 -7.98
C ARG A 7 12.36 -3.86 -7.34
N PRO A 8 11.29 -4.15 -8.12
CA PRO A 8 10.19 -4.98 -7.64
C PRO A 8 10.66 -6.39 -7.27
N THR A 9 10.14 -6.91 -6.16
CA THR A 9 10.17 -8.34 -5.88
C THR A 9 9.26 -9.06 -6.90
N PRO A 10 9.67 -10.20 -7.48
CA PRO A 10 8.81 -10.95 -8.38
C PRO A 10 7.45 -11.30 -7.76
N PHE A 11 6.37 -11.18 -8.54
CA PHE A 11 5.00 -11.55 -8.15
C PHE A 11 4.47 -10.88 -6.87
N SER A 12 4.97 -9.69 -6.53
CA SER A 12 4.63 -8.99 -5.28
C SER A 12 3.63 -7.84 -5.42
N THR A 13 3.11 -7.61 -6.63
CA THR A 13 2.13 -6.54 -6.87
C THR A 13 0.74 -6.98 -6.43
N LEU A 14 0.18 -6.25 -5.48
CA LEU A 14 -1.22 -6.29 -5.08
C LEU A 14 -1.96 -5.12 -5.73
N ARG A 15 -3.07 -5.38 -6.41
CA ARG A 15 -3.95 -4.34 -6.94
C ARG A 15 -5.23 -4.27 -6.13
N LEU A 16 -5.57 -3.06 -5.69
CA LEU A 16 -6.73 -2.77 -4.87
C LEU A 16 -7.60 -1.74 -5.60
N ASN A 17 -8.75 -2.19 -6.11
CA ASN A 17 -9.63 -1.42 -6.98
C ASN A 17 -11.03 -1.16 -6.38
N ALA A 18 -11.18 -1.37 -5.08
CA ALA A 18 -12.43 -1.18 -4.34
C ALA A 18 -12.11 -0.78 -2.90
N ASN A 19 -13.05 -0.08 -2.27
CA ASN A 19 -12.96 0.25 -0.86
C ASN A 19 -12.87 -1.04 -0.03
N THR A 20 -11.92 -1.05 0.90
CA THR A 20 -11.74 -2.19 1.80
C THR A 20 -12.87 -2.20 2.83
N VAL A 21 -13.46 -3.38 3.05
CA VAL A 21 -14.46 -3.59 4.09
C VAL A 21 -13.81 -4.13 5.36
N ALA A 22 -14.42 -3.85 6.52
CA ALA A 22 -13.88 -4.23 7.81
C ALA A 22 -13.59 -5.73 7.88
N GLY A 23 -12.39 -6.10 8.36
CA GLY A 23 -11.96 -7.50 8.43
C GLY A 23 -11.59 -8.16 7.10
N ALA A 24 -11.69 -7.45 5.97
CA ALA A 24 -11.35 -7.97 4.64
C ALA A 24 -10.09 -7.34 4.03
N ALA A 25 -9.25 -6.69 4.86
CA ALA A 25 -7.97 -6.16 4.40
C ALA A 25 -7.11 -7.27 3.78
N PRO A 26 -6.71 -7.14 2.50
CA PRO A 26 -5.86 -8.11 1.83
C PRO A 26 -4.43 -8.12 2.37
N THR A 27 -3.79 -9.29 2.28
CA THR A 27 -2.40 -9.49 2.66
C THR A 27 -1.48 -9.03 1.53
N LEU A 28 -0.40 -8.34 1.87
CA LEU A 28 0.70 -8.05 0.95
C LEU A 28 1.45 -9.32 0.57
N LEU A 29 1.87 -9.40 -0.69
CA LEU A 29 2.50 -10.60 -1.26
C LEU A 29 4.03 -10.53 -1.16
N ASN A 30 4.66 -11.68 -0.94
CA ASN A 30 6.13 -11.84 -0.96
C ASN A 30 6.90 -10.87 -0.05
N LEU A 31 6.32 -10.54 1.11
CA LEU A 31 7.02 -9.79 2.16
C LEU A 31 8.19 -10.62 2.72
N PRO A 32 9.43 -10.08 2.76
CA PRO A 32 10.55 -10.75 3.39
C PRO A 32 10.29 -11.04 4.88
N HIS A 33 10.92 -12.09 5.40
CA HIS A 33 10.80 -12.48 6.80
C HIS A 33 11.72 -11.62 7.68
N GLY A 34 11.12 -10.78 8.54
CA GLY A 34 11.85 -9.94 9.49
C GLY A 34 12.37 -8.64 8.87
N GLY A 35 12.29 -7.53 9.62
CA GLY A 35 12.69 -6.19 9.17
C GLY A 35 11.56 -5.37 8.54
N GLY A 36 11.85 -4.08 8.29
CA GLY A 36 10.98 -3.20 7.52
C GLY A 36 11.08 -3.49 6.03
N THR A 37 9.96 -3.36 5.30
CA THR A 37 9.88 -3.70 3.86
C THR A 37 9.54 -2.46 3.05
N GLN A 38 10.26 -2.21 1.95
CA GLN A 38 9.87 -1.13 1.03
C GLN A 38 8.74 -1.59 0.09
N VAL A 39 7.77 -0.70 -0.09
CA VAL A 39 6.71 -0.86 -1.08
C VAL A 39 6.66 0.38 -1.97
N ARG A 40 6.39 0.16 -3.26
CA ARG A 40 5.99 1.22 -4.17
C ARG A 40 4.48 1.22 -4.29
N LEU A 41 3.90 2.38 -4.08
CA LEU A 41 2.49 2.69 -4.20
C LEU A 41 2.28 3.44 -5.49
N TRP A 42 1.29 3.04 -6.28
CA TRP A 42 0.88 3.78 -7.47
C TRP A 42 -0.63 3.89 -7.49
N ASN A 43 -1.15 5.13 -7.33
CA ASN A 43 -2.55 5.40 -7.55
C ASN A 43 -2.81 5.55 -9.05
N ARG A 44 -3.38 4.50 -9.63
CA ARG A 44 -3.81 4.44 -11.04
C ARG A 44 -5.19 5.05 -11.26
N GLY A 45 -5.91 5.32 -10.17
CA GLY A 45 -7.26 5.87 -10.18
C GLY A 45 -7.30 7.36 -10.49
N THR A 46 -8.52 7.85 -10.63
CA THR A 46 -8.83 9.27 -10.89
C THR A 46 -9.18 10.05 -9.62
N VAL A 47 -9.30 9.37 -8.48
CA VAL A 47 -9.57 9.96 -7.17
C VAL A 47 -8.40 9.74 -6.21
N PRO A 48 -8.17 10.64 -5.24
CA PRO A 48 -7.25 10.37 -4.14
C PRO A 48 -7.65 9.10 -3.38
N ALA A 49 -6.67 8.38 -2.87
CA ALA A 49 -6.89 7.20 -2.04
C ALA A 49 -6.26 7.37 -0.67
N ARG A 50 -6.95 6.92 0.38
CA ARG A 50 -6.42 6.75 1.72
C ARG A 50 -5.95 5.32 1.90
N ILE A 51 -4.77 5.15 2.48
CA ILE A 51 -4.14 3.85 2.65
C ILE A 51 -3.74 3.66 4.11
N GLU A 52 -4.17 2.55 4.69
CA GLU A 52 -3.77 2.09 6.01
C GLU A 52 -2.96 0.79 5.85
N PHE A 53 -1.80 0.73 6.50
CA PHE A 53 -0.99 -0.49 6.62
C PHE A 53 -1.02 -0.96 8.06
N GLY A 54 -1.08 -2.27 8.30
CA GLY A 54 -1.14 -2.77 9.66
C GLY A 54 -1.14 -4.28 9.80
N ASN A 55 -1.29 -4.72 11.04
CA ASN A 55 -1.73 -6.08 11.34
C ASN A 55 -3.26 -6.14 11.21
N LYS A 56 -3.79 -7.16 10.53
CA LYS A 56 -5.24 -7.31 10.29
C LYS A 56 -6.11 -7.12 11.53
N ALA A 57 -5.67 -7.60 12.70
CA ALA A 57 -6.45 -7.50 13.94
C ALA A 57 -6.45 -6.08 14.55
N ALA A 58 -5.51 -5.22 14.15
CA ALA A 58 -5.33 -3.86 14.64
C ALA A 58 -5.79 -2.79 13.64
N MET A 59 -6.22 -3.19 12.44
CA MET A 59 -6.65 -2.24 11.41
C MET A 59 -8.08 -1.78 11.64
N THR A 60 -8.29 -0.48 11.55
CA THR A 60 -9.58 0.17 11.86
C THR A 60 -10.36 0.59 10.62
N LEU A 61 -9.83 0.25 9.43
CA LEU A 61 -10.13 0.81 8.11
C LEU A 61 -9.54 2.21 7.93
N PRO A 62 -9.17 2.57 6.68
CA PRO A 62 -8.59 3.88 6.42
C PRO A 62 -9.60 4.98 6.71
N ASP A 63 -9.11 6.03 7.35
CA ASP A 63 -9.87 7.21 7.76
C ASP A 63 -9.14 8.51 7.36
N ALA A 64 -9.62 9.65 7.86
CA ALA A 64 -9.05 10.96 7.56
C ALA A 64 -7.59 11.14 8.05
N THR A 65 -7.14 10.33 9.01
CA THR A 65 -5.76 10.35 9.54
C THR A 65 -4.82 9.42 8.78
N SER A 66 -5.38 8.55 7.93
CA SER A 66 -4.62 7.64 7.09
C SER A 66 -3.86 8.37 5.98
N MET A 67 -2.81 7.72 5.48
CA MET A 67 -1.93 8.26 4.45
C MET A 67 -2.72 8.57 3.18
N ALA A 68 -2.63 9.81 2.70
CA ALA A 68 -3.25 10.23 1.44
C ALA A 68 -2.29 9.99 0.27
N LEU A 69 -2.78 9.31 -0.76
CA LEU A 69 -2.10 9.13 -2.04
C LEU A 69 -2.94 9.81 -3.14
N PRO A 70 -2.52 10.98 -3.64
CA PRO A 70 -3.23 11.69 -4.70
C PRO A 70 -3.42 10.84 -5.96
N ALA A 71 -4.42 11.18 -6.79
CA ALA A 71 -4.62 10.53 -8.08
C ALA A 71 -3.37 10.65 -8.96
N GLY A 72 -2.95 9.56 -9.59
CA GLY A 72 -1.74 9.50 -10.42
C GLY A 72 -0.41 9.49 -9.65
N ALA A 73 -0.42 9.62 -8.32
CA ALA A 73 0.81 9.68 -7.53
C ALA A 73 1.52 8.33 -7.45
N VAL A 74 2.85 8.38 -7.40
CA VAL A 74 3.73 7.26 -7.10
C VAL A 74 4.53 7.60 -5.85
N GLU A 75 4.54 6.71 -4.87
CA GLU A 75 5.23 6.90 -3.60
C GLU A 75 5.98 5.63 -3.21
N ILE A 76 7.12 5.77 -2.55
CA ILE A 76 7.82 4.65 -1.93
C ILE A 76 7.73 4.81 -0.42
N ARG A 77 7.28 3.77 0.26
CA ARG A 77 7.13 3.73 1.72
C ARG A 77 7.86 2.54 2.30
N THR A 78 8.49 2.73 3.45
CA THR A 78 9.00 1.63 4.28
C THR A 78 7.92 1.23 5.28
N LEU A 79 7.47 -0.01 5.18
CA LEU A 79 6.55 -0.66 6.12
C LEU A 79 7.32 -1.18 7.32
N GLN A 80 6.71 -1.09 8.50
CA GLN A 80 7.23 -1.64 9.75
C GLN A 80 7.05 -3.16 9.81
N GLN A 81 7.81 -3.80 10.69
CA GLN A 81 7.65 -5.23 10.94
C GLN A 81 6.21 -5.53 11.42
N GLY A 82 5.50 -6.41 10.72
CA GLY A 82 4.13 -6.81 11.06
C GLY A 82 3.03 -6.06 10.30
N GLU A 83 3.36 -5.00 9.55
CA GLU A 83 2.46 -4.35 8.59
C GLU A 83 2.31 -5.24 7.33
N ARG A 84 1.50 -6.30 7.46
CA ARG A 84 1.33 -7.31 6.40
C ARG A 84 0.04 -7.15 5.60
N PHE A 85 -0.81 -6.21 6.00
CA PHE A 85 -2.11 -5.98 5.39
C PHE A 85 -2.22 -4.53 4.95
N ALA A 86 -2.98 -4.31 3.89
CA ALA A 86 -3.27 -2.98 3.37
C ALA A 86 -4.77 -2.82 3.19
N ALA A 87 -5.30 -1.68 3.61
CA ALA A 87 -6.68 -1.30 3.39
C ALA A 87 -6.69 0.04 2.67
N ILE A 88 -7.70 0.21 1.80
CA ILE A 88 -7.84 1.41 0.98
C ILE A 88 -9.26 1.97 1.01
N LEU A 89 -9.35 3.29 0.89
CA LEU A 89 -10.59 4.04 0.74
C LEU A 89 -10.38 5.13 -0.33
N GLY A 90 -11.25 5.20 -1.34
CA GLY A 90 -11.24 6.28 -2.32
C GLY A 90 -11.99 7.51 -1.81
N ASP A 91 -11.37 8.69 -1.92
CA ASP A 91 -11.98 9.96 -1.54
C ASP A 91 -12.98 10.38 -2.64
N GLY A 92 -14.25 10.02 -2.44
CA GLY A 92 -15.34 10.38 -3.36
C GLY A 92 -15.50 9.48 -4.59
N GLY A 93 -14.88 8.29 -4.61
CA GLY A 93 -15.00 7.34 -5.72
C GLY A 93 -14.37 5.99 -5.46
N ALA A 94 -14.36 5.12 -6.48
CA ALA A 94 -13.64 3.85 -6.42
C ALA A 94 -12.13 4.09 -6.53
N PRO A 95 -11.32 3.64 -5.56
CA PRO A 95 -9.88 3.73 -5.64
C PRO A 95 -9.32 2.72 -6.65
N ASP A 96 -8.12 2.95 -7.17
CA ASP A 96 -7.34 1.96 -7.94
C ASP A 96 -5.85 2.14 -7.62
N VAL A 97 -5.34 1.33 -6.69
CA VAL A 97 -3.98 1.44 -6.17
C VAL A 97 -3.24 0.13 -6.39
N GLU A 98 -2.04 0.22 -6.96
CA GLU A 98 -1.07 -0.87 -6.96
C GLU A 98 -0.07 -0.69 -5.81
N ILE A 99 0.16 -1.77 -5.08
CA ILE A 99 1.16 -1.88 -4.02
C ILE A 99 2.13 -2.98 -4.43
N THR A 100 3.37 -2.61 -4.72
CA THR A 100 4.42 -3.55 -5.15
C THR A 100 5.50 -3.61 -4.09
N VAL A 101 5.77 -4.79 -3.53
CA VAL A 101 6.93 -4.97 -2.65
C VAL A 101 8.21 -4.96 -3.47
N GLY A 102 9.24 -4.30 -2.96
CA GLY A 102 10.55 -4.25 -3.60
C GLY A 102 11.59 -3.57 -2.71
N GLY A 103 12.66 -3.08 -3.32
CA GLY A 103 13.69 -2.30 -2.62
C GLY A 103 14.35 -1.29 -3.56
N GLY A 104 14.84 -0.18 -3.01
CA GLY A 104 15.40 0.95 -3.75
C GLY A 104 14.61 2.26 -3.54
N PHE A 105 15.00 3.30 -4.26
CA PHE A 105 14.48 4.67 -4.20
C PHE A 105 13.92 5.11 -5.57
#